data_AF-A0A1F1DI99-F1
#
_entry.id   AF-A0A1F1DI99-F1
#
_cell.length_a   1.000
_cell.length_b   1.000
_cell.length_c   1.000
_cell.angle_alpha   90.00
_cell.angle_beta   90.00
_cell.angle_gamma   90.00
#
_symmetry.space_group_name_H-M   'P 1'
#
loop_
_entity.id
_entity.type
_entity.pdbx_description
1 polymer ?
#
loop_
_entity_poly.entity_id
_entity_poly.type
_entity_poly.pdbx_seq_one_letter_code
_entity_poly.pdbx_strand_id
1 'polypeptide(L)'
;MTATPHQHITDLKEQRRTLQQRARSIRATTGLPYSSEVHLLLGQSYLDPASWQDLTASGGVRAAVRRAQFVSRYRHLLARLEAAIERYEQHGAAQNSPGAERMP
;
A
#
# COMPACT_ATOMS: atom_id res chain seq x y z
N MET A 1 -14.07 16.18 14.85
CA MET A 1 -15.07 15.30 14.21
C MET A 1 -14.42 13.93 14.04
N THR A 2 -14.83 12.93 14.81
CA THR A 2 -14.32 11.55 14.70
C THR A 2 -14.97 10.89 13.49
N ALA A 3 -14.17 10.53 12.48
CA ALA A 3 -14.69 9.83 11.31
C ALA A 3 -15.33 8.50 11.75
N THR A 4 -16.47 8.16 11.16
CA THR A 4 -17.14 6.89 11.47
C THR A 4 -16.24 5.73 11.04
N PRO A 5 -16.26 4.58 11.75
CA PRO A 5 -15.39 3.45 11.45
C PRO A 5 -15.43 2.97 9.99
N HIS A 6 -16.56 3.17 9.31
CA HIS A 6 -16.73 2.82 7.90
C HIS A 6 -15.93 3.75 6.97
N GLN A 7 -15.84 5.03 7.34
CA GLN A 7 -15.10 6.02 6.57
C GLN A 7 -13.59 5.73 6.63
N HIS A 8 -13.07 5.41 7.81
CA HIS A 8 -11.68 4.96 7.96
C HIS A 8 -11.33 3.75 7.09
N ILE A 9 -12.25 2.80 6.97
CA ILE A 9 -12.04 1.61 6.13
C ILE A 9 -11.96 1.99 4.64
N THR A 10 -12.86 2.86 4.18
CA THR A 10 -12.87 3.36 2.81
C THR A 10 -11.59 4.14 2.49
N ASP A 11 -11.16 5.02 3.38
CA ASP A 11 -9.94 5.83 3.21
C ASP A 11 -8.70 4.92 3.02
N LEU A 12 -8.59 3.85 3.81
CA LEU A 12 -7.50 2.88 3.69
C LEU A 12 -7.53 2.11 2.37
N LYS A 13 -8.73 1.79 1.88
CA LYS A 13 -8.91 1.13 0.58
C LYS A 13 -8.48 2.05 -0.56
N GLU A 14 -8.82 3.33 -0.48
CA GLU A 14 -8.42 4.34 -1.45
C GLU A 14 -6.91 4.60 -1.42
N GLN A 15 -6.33 4.79 -0.23
CA GLN A 15 -4.88 4.94 -0.06
C GLN A 15 -4.11 3.77 -0.67
N ARG A 16 -4.60 2.53 -0.47
CA ARG A 16 -3.99 1.35 -1.12
C ARG A 16 -4.03 1.45 -2.64
N ARG A 17 -5.17 1.81 -3.23
CA ARG A 17 -5.30 1.97 -4.69
C ARG A 17 -4.32 3.01 -5.22
N THR A 18 -4.18 4.14 -4.52
CA THR A 18 -3.24 5.20 -4.88
C THR A 18 -1.79 4.69 -4.87
N LEU A 19 -1.38 3.96 -3.83
CA LEU A 19 -0.04 3.36 -3.76
C LEU A 19 0.19 2.31 -4.87
N GLN A 20 -0.80 1.48 -5.17
CA GLN A 20 -0.74 0.53 -6.28
C GLN A 20 -0.55 1.23 -7.63
N GLN A 21 -1.29 2.32 -7.85
CA GLN A 21 -1.19 3.10 -9.07
C GLN A 21 0.16 3.80 -9.16
N ARG A 22 0.66 4.39 -8.08
CA ARG A 22 2.01 5.00 -8.02
C ARG A 22 3.10 3.99 -8.36
N ALA A 23 3.08 2.80 -7.75
CA ALA A 23 4.04 1.74 -8.05
C ALA A 23 3.99 1.33 -9.53
N ARG A 24 2.79 1.15 -10.10
CA ARG A 24 2.61 0.85 -11.54
C ARG A 24 3.17 1.95 -12.43
N SER A 25 2.92 3.22 -12.10
CA SER A 25 3.45 4.36 -12.84
C SER A 25 4.98 4.36 -12.81
N ILE A 26 5.61 4.21 -11.64
CA ILE A 26 7.08 4.15 -11.52
C ILE A 26 7.65 3.00 -12.36
N ARG A 27 7.03 1.82 -12.30
CA ARG A 27 7.45 0.69 -13.13
C ARG A 27 7.33 0.97 -14.62
N ALA A 28 6.24 1.61 -15.04
CA ALA A 28 6.03 1.97 -16.43
C ALA A 28 7.03 3.02 -16.92
N THR A 29 7.43 3.97 -16.07
CA THR A 29 8.39 5.02 -16.42
C THR A 29 9.85 4.55 -16.37
N THR A 30 10.21 3.74 -15.37
CA THR A 30 11.59 3.28 -15.17
C THR A 30 11.92 2.00 -15.94
N GLY A 31 10.90 1.23 -16.36
CA GLY A 31 11.08 -0.09 -16.96
C GLY A 31 11.56 -1.18 -15.99
N LEU A 32 11.82 -0.84 -14.72
CA LEU A 32 12.38 -1.77 -13.75
C LEU A 32 11.32 -2.71 -13.18
N PRO A 33 11.65 -4.00 -12.94
CA PRO A 33 10.75 -4.87 -12.19
C PRO A 33 10.54 -4.33 -10.77
N TYR A 34 9.42 -4.72 -10.13
CA TYR A 34 9.22 -4.39 -8.72
C TYR A 34 10.32 -5.01 -7.86
N SER A 35 10.77 -4.29 -6.85
CA SER A 35 11.60 -4.88 -5.80
C SER A 35 10.83 -6.00 -5.10
N SER A 36 11.54 -6.99 -4.57
CA SER A 36 10.92 -8.11 -3.84
C SER A 36 10.03 -7.61 -2.70
N GLU A 37 10.43 -6.54 -2.00
CA GLU A 37 9.63 -5.95 -0.92
C GLU A 37 8.33 -5.31 -1.45
N VAL A 38 8.37 -4.53 -2.53
CA VAL A 38 7.16 -3.96 -3.15
C VAL A 38 6.25 -5.07 -3.69
N HIS A 39 6.81 -6.08 -4.35
CA HIS A 39 6.05 -7.22 -4.87
C HIS A 39 5.35 -7.99 -3.74
N LEU A 40 6.08 -8.29 -2.67
CA LEU A 40 5.52 -8.95 -1.49
C LEU A 40 4.45 -8.10 -0.83
N LEU A 41 4.66 -6.81 -0.57
CA LEU A 41 3.66 -5.97 0.13
C LEU A 41 2.39 -5.73 -0.72
N LEU A 42 2.54 -5.65 -2.05
CA LEU A 42 1.41 -5.61 -2.97
C LEU A 42 0.58 -6.91 -2.93
N GLY A 43 1.24 -8.06 -2.81
CA GLY A 43 0.60 -9.39 -2.70
C GLY A 43 0.11 -9.76 -1.29
N GLN A 44 0.80 -9.29 -0.24
CA GLN A 44 0.54 -9.58 1.18
C GLN A 44 -0.54 -8.67 1.78
N SER A 45 -1.00 -7.72 0.99
CA SER A 45 -2.24 -7.03 1.24
C SER A 45 -3.38 -8.04 1.42
N TYR A 46 -3.71 -8.39 2.67
CA TYR A 46 -4.84 -9.21 3.15
C TYR A 46 -6.20 -8.59 2.75
N LEU A 47 -6.44 -8.44 1.45
CA LEU A 47 -7.65 -7.91 0.86
C LEU A 47 -8.21 -8.96 -0.09
N ASP A 48 -8.82 -9.97 0.50
CA ASP A 48 -10.06 -10.36 -0.14
C ASP A 48 -11.08 -9.23 0.13
N PRO A 49 -11.75 -8.67 -0.89
CA PRO A 49 -12.90 -7.79 -0.69
C PRO A 49 -13.91 -8.35 0.33
N ALA A 50 -14.03 -9.67 0.45
CA ALA A 50 -14.84 -10.37 1.44
C ALA A 50 -14.41 -10.03 2.87
N SER A 51 -13.11 -9.97 3.18
CA SER A 51 -12.64 -9.64 4.53
C SER A 51 -13.03 -8.21 4.96
N TRP A 52 -13.11 -7.28 4.00
CA TRP A 52 -13.57 -5.92 4.25
C TRP A 52 -15.08 -5.85 4.41
N GLN A 53 -15.81 -6.57 3.55
CA GLN A 53 -17.27 -6.67 3.63
C GLN A 53 -17.70 -7.29 4.96
N ASP A 54 -17.09 -8.40 5.37
CA ASP A 54 -17.35 -9.07 6.65
C ASP A 54 -17.11 -8.15 7.84
N LEU A 55 -16.01 -7.38 7.80
CA LEU A 55 -15.73 -6.38 8.81
C LEU A 55 -16.82 -5.31 8.82
N THR A 56 -17.26 -4.78 7.67
CA THR A 56 -18.31 -3.74 7.62
C THR A 56 -19.74 -4.23 7.90
N ALA A 57 -20.05 -5.49 7.61
CA ALA A 57 -21.37 -6.08 7.81
C ALA A 57 -21.60 -6.54 9.26
N SER A 58 -20.55 -6.86 10.01
CA SER A 58 -20.64 -7.39 11.38
C SER A 58 -21.02 -6.34 12.44
N GLY A 59 -22.08 -6.57 13.23
CA GLY A 59 -22.49 -5.70 14.34
C GLY A 59 -21.87 -6.04 15.71
N GLY A 60 -21.99 -5.12 16.66
CA GLY A 60 -21.68 -5.36 18.09
C GLY A 60 -20.23 -5.09 18.53
N VAL A 61 -19.99 -5.17 19.85
CA VAL A 61 -18.73 -4.77 20.51
C VAL A 61 -17.52 -5.58 20.01
N ARG A 62 -17.66 -6.91 19.85
CA ARG A 62 -16.59 -7.76 19.32
C ARG A 62 -16.22 -7.39 17.88
N ALA A 63 -17.19 -7.02 17.05
CA ALA A 63 -16.94 -6.57 15.69
C ALA A 63 -16.23 -5.21 15.66
N ALA A 64 -16.60 -4.29 16.54
CA ALA A 64 -15.92 -2.99 16.69
C ALA A 64 -14.44 -3.16 17.08
N VAL A 65 -14.13 -4.06 18.03
CA VAL A 65 -12.74 -4.37 18.41
C VAL A 65 -11.95 -4.97 17.24
N ARG A 66 -12.54 -5.92 16.51
CA ARG A 66 -11.89 -6.51 15.32
C ARG A 66 -11.60 -5.46 14.24
N ARG A 67 -12.55 -4.55 13.98
CA ARG A 67 -12.36 -3.42 13.04
C ARG A 67 -11.21 -2.51 13.48
N ALA A 68 -11.15 -2.13 14.75
CA ALA A 68 -10.10 -1.25 15.26
C ALA A 68 -8.71 -1.89 15.14
N GLN A 69 -8.58 -3.17 15.51
CA GLN A 69 -7.34 -3.92 15.35
C GLN A 69 -6.93 -4.05 13.88
N PHE A 70 -7.90 -4.33 13.01
CA PHE A 70 -7.67 -4.42 11.57
C PHE A 70 -7.16 -3.09 11.00
N VAL A 71 -7.86 -1.98 11.28
CA VAL A 71 -7.45 -0.63 10.85
C VAL A 71 -6.03 -0.31 11.32
N SER A 72 -5.70 -0.60 12.57
CA SER A 72 -4.36 -0.35 13.12
C SER A 72 -3.27 -1.12 12.38
N ARG A 73 -3.44 -2.44 12.19
CA ARG A 73 -2.46 -3.27 11.47
C ARG A 73 -2.35 -2.89 10.00
N TYR A 74 -3.48 -2.59 9.37
CA TYR A 74 -3.53 -2.27 7.96
C TYR A 74 -2.89 -0.92 7.65
N ARG A 75 -3.08 0.09 8.52
CA ARG A 75 -2.35 1.36 8.44
C ARG A 75 -0.84 1.18 8.46
N HIS A 76 -0.35 0.32 9.34
CA HIS A 76 1.09 0.04 9.41
C HIS A 76 1.60 -0.65 8.13
N LEU A 77 0.83 -1.59 7.58
CA LEU A 77 1.15 -2.22 6.30
C LEU A 77 1.21 -1.20 5.14
N LEU A 78 0.24 -0.28 5.06
CA LEU A 78 0.23 0.76 4.04
C LEU A 78 1.42 1.71 4.17
N ALA A 79 1.77 2.13 5.39
CA ALA A 79 2.94 2.96 5.62
C ALA A 79 4.24 2.26 5.19
N ARG A 80 4.34 0.94 5.43
CA ARG A 80 5.48 0.15 4.98
C ARG A 80 5.51 0.01 3.45
N LEU A 81 4.36 -0.18 2.80
CA LEU A 81 4.25 -0.21 1.34
C LEU A 81 4.66 1.13 0.72
N GLU A 82 4.21 2.24 1.30
CA GLU A 82 4.56 3.59 0.88
C GLU A 82 6.08 3.80 0.94
N ALA A 83 6.71 3.50 2.09
CA ALA A 83 8.15 3.60 2.23
C ALA A 83 8.91 2.69 1.25
N ALA A 84 8.41 1.48 0.97
CA ALA A 84 9.01 0.58 0.00
C ALA A 84 8.91 1.12 -1.43
N ILE A 85 7.78 1.74 -1.80
CA ILE A 85 7.58 2.39 -3.09
C ILE A 85 8.51 3.60 -3.24
N GLU A 86 8.68 4.41 -2.20
CA GLU A 86 9.60 5.56 -2.22
C GLU A 86 11.04 5.12 -2.46
N ARG A 87 11.51 4.07 -1.78
CA ARG A 87 12.84 3.51 -2.02
C ARG A 87 12.99 2.96 -3.44
N TYR A 88 11.95 2.29 -3.94
CA TYR A 88 11.92 1.77 -5.30
C TYR A 88 12.00 2.91 -6.34
N GLU A 89 11.28 4.01 -6.12
CA GLU A 89 11.32 5.21 -6.94
C GLU A 89 12.71 5.86 -6.96
N GLN A 90 13.33 6.03 -5.78
CA GLN A 90 14.68 6.58 -5.65
C GLN A 90 15.72 5.72 -6.37
N HIS A 91 15.60 4.39 -6.25
CA HIS A 91 16.48 3.46 -6.94
C HIS A 91 16.32 3.55 -8.45
N GLY A 92 15.09 3.64 -8.95
CA GLY A 92 14.81 3.83 -10.37
C GLY A 92 15.34 5.17 -10.91
N ALA A 93 15.23 6.24 -10.14
CA ALA A 93 15.77 7.56 -10.51
C ALA A 93 17.32 7.57 -10.56
N ALA A 94 17.98 6.89 -9.63
CA ALA A 94 19.43 6.76 -9.62
C ALA A 94 19.95 5.98 -10.85
N GLN A 95 19.25 4.92 -11.26
CA GLN A 95 19.62 4.13 -12.45
C GLN A 95 19.35 4.86 -13.77
N ASN A 96 18.30 5.67 -13.83
CA ASN A 96 17.95 6.45 -15.03
C ASN A 96 18.65 7.83 -15.07
N SER A 97 19.58 8.10 -14.15
CA SER A 97 20.33 9.36 -14.15
C SER A 97 21.42 9.34 -15.24
N PRO A 98 21.53 10.40 -16.07
CA PRO A 98 22.43 10.46 -17.24
C PRO A 98 23.95 10.47 -16.91
N GLY A 99 24.33 10.26 -15.65
CA GLY A 99 25.70 10.09 -15.19
C GLY A 99 26.12 8.65 -14.90
N ALA A 100 25.19 7.67 -14.96
CA ALA A 100 25.50 6.26 -14.71
C ALA A 100 26.30 5.59 -15.84
N GLU A 101 26.39 6.22 -17.02
CA GLU A 101 27.11 5.71 -18.20
C GLU A 101 28.55 6.23 -18.35
N ARG A 102 29.25 6.57 -17.27
CA ARG A 102 30.69 6.85 -17.37
C ARG A 102 31.46 6.27 -16.18
N MET A 103 32.16 5.16 -16.42
CA MET A 103 33.62 5.20 -16.64
C MET A 103 34.12 3.83 -17.16
N PRO A 104 35.16 3.82 -18.02
CA PRO A 104 35.79 2.62 -18.58
C PRO A 104 36.61 1.82 -17.55
#